data_AF-W2SWS0-F1
#
_entry.id   AF-W2SWS0-F1
#
_cell.length_a   1.000
_cell.length_b   1.000
_cell.length_c   1.000
_cell.angle_alpha   90.00
_cell.angle_beta   90.00
_cell.angle_gamma   90.00
#
_symmetry.space_group_name_H-M   'P 1'
#
loop_
_entity.id
_entity.type
_entity.pdbx_description
1 polymer ?
#
loop_
_entity_poly.entity_id
_entity_poly.type
_entity_poly.pdbx_seq_one_letter_code
_entity_poly.pdbx_strand_id
1 'polypeptide(L)'
;FTTPPHDVKANEPSSDWNTILRVVEITDDVVRNVLIDMASVEGTVLLESDQDARRIMDGNCPDKCIRAYTPTGGMAMGRNRRGEGFYRFYACRGPPRATILSGQDTVADVSVMELELEKLRDKFSEMQKHIKKVTDETAKAQRELGKALQNYSTLETDLDRLRSQYRSLERRLEQLEMDDDTSVVGNMRRSLDELIAQIADLEKQFEKLDEVGVFIFVFSYLL
;
A
#
# COMPACT_ATOMS: atom_id res chain seq x y z
N PHE A 1 -13.35 25.42 54.03
CA PHE A 1 -12.01 26.02 53.87
C PHE A 1 -11.91 26.54 52.45
N THR A 2 -12.10 27.84 52.21
CA THR A 2 -11.85 28.46 50.90
C THR A 2 -10.54 29.21 51.01
N THR A 3 -9.45 28.55 50.61
CA THR A 3 -8.14 29.18 50.53
C THR A 3 -8.15 30.15 49.36
N PRO A 4 -7.81 31.44 49.56
CA PRO A 4 -7.78 32.39 48.46
C PRO A 4 -6.69 32.02 47.43
N PRO A 5 -6.85 32.42 46.16
CA PRO A 5 -5.85 32.17 45.13
C PRO A 5 -4.55 32.92 45.43
N HIS A 6 -3.41 32.27 45.19
CA HIS A 6 -2.07 32.88 45.31
C HIS A 6 -1.92 34.07 44.35
N ASP A 7 -1.35 35.17 44.86
CA ASP A 7 -0.92 36.31 44.05
C ASP A 7 0.44 36.02 43.41
N VAL A 8 0.45 36.00 42.08
CA VAL A 8 1.60 35.60 41.25
C VAL A 8 2.18 36.76 40.46
N LYS A 9 1.68 38.00 40.61
CA LYS A 9 2.14 39.16 39.82
C LYS A 9 3.65 39.40 39.88
N ALA A 10 4.27 39.08 41.02
CA ALA A 10 5.70 39.22 41.21
C ALA A 10 6.51 38.15 40.44
N ASN A 11 5.92 36.99 40.15
CA ASN A 11 6.61 35.81 39.63
C ASN A 11 6.23 35.47 38.17
N GLU A 12 5.25 36.17 37.59
CA GLU A 12 4.88 35.96 36.19
C GLU A 12 5.73 36.78 35.20
N PRO A 13 6.01 36.22 34.01
CA PRO A 13 6.58 36.97 32.89
C PRO A 13 5.61 38.02 32.34
N SER A 14 6.09 38.89 31.43
CA SER A 14 5.27 39.87 30.69
C SER A 14 4.01 39.22 30.10
N SER A 15 2.93 39.99 29.94
CA SER A 15 1.68 39.56 29.32
C SER A 15 1.84 39.06 27.88
N ASP A 16 2.96 39.38 27.23
CA ASP A 16 3.29 38.92 25.87
C ASP A 16 3.57 37.41 25.80
N TRP A 17 3.75 36.75 26.95
CA TRP A 17 4.08 35.33 27.04
C TRP A 17 2.92 34.51 27.60
N ASN A 18 2.54 33.48 26.87
CA ASN A 18 1.59 32.49 27.36
C ASN A 18 2.28 31.58 28.38
N THR A 19 1.71 31.50 29.58
CA THR A 19 2.13 30.57 30.63
C THR A 19 1.06 29.50 30.81
N ILE A 20 1.41 28.37 31.44
CA ILE A 20 0.42 27.32 31.73
C ILE A 20 -0.73 27.88 32.56
N LEU A 21 -0.43 28.70 33.58
CA LEU A 21 -1.45 29.31 34.45
C LEU A 21 -2.43 30.22 33.68
N ARG A 22 -1.97 30.88 32.62
CA ARG A 22 -2.82 31.78 31.80
C ARG A 22 -3.67 31.03 30.79
N VAL A 23 -3.20 29.89 30.31
CA VAL A 23 -3.85 29.12 29.22
C VAL A 23 -4.82 28.07 29.76
N VAL A 24 -4.54 27.49 30.92
CA VAL A 24 -5.38 26.45 31.51
C VAL A 24 -6.43 27.07 32.42
N GLU A 25 -7.71 26.76 32.16
CA GLU A 25 -8.81 27.10 33.07
C GLU A 25 -8.77 26.19 34.30
N ILE A 26 -8.61 26.77 35.49
CA ILE A 26 -8.56 26.05 36.76
C ILE A 26 -9.66 26.62 37.67
N THR A 27 -10.68 25.81 37.94
CA THR A 27 -11.87 26.24 38.69
C THR A 27 -11.70 26.20 40.21
N ASP A 28 -10.79 25.36 40.71
CA ASP A 28 -10.56 25.16 42.14
C ASP A 28 -9.29 25.91 42.59
N ASP A 29 -9.46 26.88 43.50
CA ASP A 29 -8.36 27.71 44.02
C ASP A 29 -7.28 26.90 44.75
N VAL A 30 -7.64 25.81 45.42
CA VAL A 30 -6.67 24.94 46.10
C VAL A 30 -5.83 24.21 45.06
N VAL A 31 -6.46 23.67 44.01
CA VAL A 31 -5.74 23.01 42.90
C VAL A 31 -4.83 24.00 42.18
N ARG A 32 -5.33 25.21 41.90
CA ARG A 32 -4.55 26.31 41.32
C ARG A 32 -3.31 26.59 42.15
N ASN A 33 -3.48 26.74 43.47
CA ASN A 33 -2.39 27.03 44.39
C ASN A 33 -1.35 25.89 44.44
N VAL A 34 -1.80 24.63 44.46
CA VAL A 34 -0.90 23.46 44.40
C VAL A 34 -0.09 23.44 43.10
N LEU A 35 -0.71 23.76 41.96
CA LEU A 35 0.00 23.82 40.68
C LEU A 35 1.06 24.92 40.64
N ILE A 36 0.79 26.07 41.26
CA ILE A 36 1.77 27.15 41.43
C ILE A 36 2.92 26.67 42.32
N ASP A 37 2.62 26.14 43.50
CA ASP A 37 3.62 25.76 44.50
C ASP A 37 4.52 24.60 44.01
N MET A 38 3.93 23.60 43.36
CA MET A 38 4.65 22.36 43.00
C MET A 38 5.24 22.38 41.59
N ALA A 39 4.58 23.05 40.65
CA ALA A 39 4.94 23.00 39.23
C ALA A 39 5.36 24.36 38.66
N SER A 40 5.14 25.45 39.38
CA SER A 40 5.44 26.83 38.98
C SER A 40 4.84 27.16 37.61
N VAL A 41 3.55 26.85 37.44
CA VAL A 41 2.80 27.02 36.20
C VAL A 41 2.68 28.48 35.76
N GLU A 42 2.83 29.42 36.69
CA GLU A 42 2.88 30.88 36.49
C GLU A 42 4.17 31.34 35.81
N GLY A 43 5.29 30.65 36.06
CA GLY A 43 6.60 30.93 35.44
C GLY A 43 6.95 29.99 34.28
N THR A 44 6.05 29.06 33.93
CA THR A 44 6.26 28.07 32.86
C THR A 44 5.65 28.56 31.55
N VAL A 45 6.50 28.92 30.59
CA VAL A 45 6.10 29.52 29.30
C VAL A 45 5.81 28.45 28.24
N LEU A 46 4.86 28.74 27.34
CA LEU A 46 4.52 27.91 26.20
C LEU A 46 5.02 28.57 24.91
N LEU A 47 5.82 27.84 24.13
CA LEU A 47 6.42 28.32 22.87
C LEU A 47 5.97 27.45 21.70
N GLU A 48 5.76 28.05 20.54
CA GLU A 48 5.14 27.37 19.39
C GLU A 48 6.00 26.29 18.75
N SER A 49 7.33 26.39 18.88
CA SER A 49 8.25 25.43 18.27
C SER A 49 9.55 25.24 19.05
N ASP A 50 10.23 24.12 18.78
CA ASP A 50 11.58 23.86 19.31
C ASP A 50 12.61 24.86 18.79
N GLN A 51 12.39 25.45 17.61
CA GLN A 51 13.29 26.44 17.07
C GLN A 51 13.13 27.77 17.80
N ASP A 52 11.90 28.16 18.11
CA ASP A 52 11.62 29.35 18.91
C ASP A 52 12.11 29.17 20.33
N ALA A 53 11.94 27.99 20.92
CA ALA A 53 12.48 27.68 22.24
C ALA A 53 14.00 27.88 22.31
N ARG A 54 14.75 27.39 21.32
CA ARG A 54 16.21 27.60 21.27
C ARG A 54 16.58 29.08 21.08
N ARG A 55 15.88 29.78 20.18
CA ARG A 55 16.17 31.19 19.85
C ARG A 55 15.83 32.15 20.99
N ILE A 56 14.69 31.94 21.64
CA ILE A 56 14.16 32.83 22.67
C ILE A 56 14.85 32.56 23.99
N MET A 57 15.01 31.30 24.38
CA MET A 57 15.52 30.96 25.71
C MET A 57 17.04 31.14 25.84
N ASP A 58 17.77 31.22 24.72
CA ASP A 58 19.20 31.53 24.72
C ASP A 58 19.44 33.04 24.55
N GLY A 59 19.56 33.76 25.67
CA GLY A 59 19.91 35.18 25.69
C GLY A 59 18.73 36.13 25.61
N ASN A 60 17.51 35.67 25.31
CA ASN A 60 16.29 36.49 25.34
C ASN A 60 15.17 35.86 26.19
N CYS A 61 15.55 35.05 27.18
CA CYS A 61 14.59 34.37 28.06
C CYS A 61 13.65 35.40 28.71
N PRO A 62 12.33 35.18 28.69
CA PRO A 62 11.38 36.09 29.33
C PRO A 62 11.71 36.29 30.81
N ASP A 63 11.48 37.50 31.32
CA ASP A 63 11.71 37.76 32.74
C ASP A 63 10.88 36.82 33.61
N LYS A 64 11.45 36.34 34.72
CA LYS A 64 10.82 35.37 35.64
C LYS A 64 10.38 34.04 35.01
N CYS A 65 10.74 33.76 33.77
CA CYS A 65 10.52 32.46 33.16
C CYS A 65 11.41 31.41 33.85
N ILE A 66 10.80 30.33 34.32
CA ILE A 66 11.48 29.22 34.99
C ILE A 66 11.88 28.17 33.96
N ARG A 67 10.98 27.88 33.00
CA ARG A 67 11.18 26.94 31.90
C ARG A 67 10.16 27.19 30.80
N ALA A 68 10.42 26.65 29.62
CA ALA A 68 9.45 26.65 28.53
C ALA A 68 9.19 25.24 28.00
N TYR A 69 7.96 25.00 27.53
CA TYR A 69 7.57 23.79 26.81
C TYR A 69 7.12 24.11 25.39
N THR A 70 7.28 23.14 24.49
CA THR A 70 6.85 23.20 23.10
C THR A 70 5.83 22.10 22.77
N PRO A 71 5.06 22.22 21.67
CA PRO A 71 4.12 21.19 21.22
C PRO A 71 4.75 19.82 20.97
N THR A 72 6.05 19.76 20.68
CA THR A 72 6.78 18.49 20.50
C THR A 72 7.12 17.82 21.84
N GLY A 73 6.79 18.46 22.97
CA GLY A 73 7.20 18.02 24.30
C GLY A 73 8.64 18.41 24.66
N GLY A 74 9.30 19.24 23.86
CA GLY A 74 10.61 19.80 24.18
C GLY A 74 10.54 20.70 25.41
N MET A 75 11.59 20.69 26.23
CA MET A 75 11.72 21.56 27.40
C MET A 75 12.97 22.43 27.27
N ALA A 76 12.84 23.74 27.51
CA ALA A 76 13.94 24.68 27.52
C ALA A 76 14.10 25.34 28.90
N MET A 77 15.34 25.32 29.41
CA MET A 77 15.81 26.23 30.45
C MET A 77 16.51 27.41 29.77
N GLY A 78 16.29 28.62 30.28
CA GLY A 78 16.75 29.83 29.63
C GLY A 78 17.84 30.58 30.38
N ARG A 79 18.53 31.43 29.62
CA ARG A 79 19.44 32.46 30.13
C ARG A 79 18.95 33.82 29.62
N ASN A 80 18.92 34.82 30.49
CA ASN A 80 18.48 36.17 30.10
C ASN A 80 19.62 36.98 29.44
N ARG A 81 19.30 38.20 28.98
CA ARG A 81 20.27 39.11 28.31
C ARG A 81 21.46 39.50 29.19
N ARG A 82 21.30 39.46 30.51
CA ARG A 82 22.37 39.77 31.48
C ARG A 82 23.29 38.57 31.75
N GLY A 83 23.02 37.43 31.10
CA GLY A 83 23.76 36.19 31.29
C GLY A 83 23.34 35.40 32.54
N GLU A 84 22.28 35.82 33.23
CA GLU A 84 21.76 35.12 34.41
C GLU A 84 20.97 33.89 33.96
N GLY A 85 21.20 32.76 34.65
CA GLY A 85 20.64 31.46 34.29
C GLY A 85 21.55 30.66 33.35
N PHE A 86 21.04 29.50 32.93
CA PHE A 86 21.75 28.61 32.02
C PHE A 86 20.80 28.14 30.93
N TYR A 87 21.23 28.31 29.69
CA TYR A 87 20.50 27.79 28.56
C TYR A 87 20.71 26.27 28.44
N ARG A 88 19.61 25.52 28.31
CA ARG A 88 19.62 24.10 27.96
C ARG A 88 18.31 23.70 27.31
N PHE A 89 18.41 22.94 26.22
CA PHE A 89 17.24 22.38 25.54
C PHE A 89 17.24 20.85 25.63
N TYR A 90 16.13 20.29 26.11
CA TYR A 90 15.86 18.86 26.18
C TYR A 90 14.83 18.50 25.13
N ALA A 91 15.28 17.90 24.03
CA ALA A 91 14.40 17.42 22.98
C ALA A 91 13.62 16.19 23.47
N CYS A 92 12.34 16.12 23.11
CA CYS A 92 11.56 14.90 23.33
C CYS A 92 11.81 13.90 22.19
N ARG A 93 11.89 12.61 22.52
CA ARG A 93 12.13 11.55 21.52
C ARG A 93 10.90 11.28 20.63
N GLY A 94 9.74 11.80 21.01
CA GLY A 94 8.52 11.79 20.20
C GLY A 94 7.49 12.76 20.78
N PRO A 95 6.64 13.38 19.94
CA PRO A 95 5.65 14.33 20.42
C PRO A 95 4.67 13.64 21.40
N PRO A 96 4.41 14.23 22.57
CA PRO A 96 3.51 13.65 23.55
C PRO A 96 2.07 13.64 23.01
N ARG A 97 1.38 12.52 23.16
CA ARG A 97 -0.07 12.45 22.89
C ARG A 97 -0.81 13.08 24.06
N ALA A 98 -1.68 14.06 23.78
CA ALA A 98 -2.54 14.65 24.80
C ALA A 98 -3.57 13.63 25.29
N THR A 99 -3.55 13.30 26.59
CA THR A 99 -4.42 12.29 27.20
C THR A 99 -5.33 12.83 28.30
N ILE A 100 -4.96 13.94 28.93
CA ILE A 100 -5.63 14.44 30.15
C ILE A 100 -6.57 15.61 29.82
N LEU A 101 -6.11 16.56 28.99
CA LEU A 101 -6.85 17.78 28.63
C LEU A 101 -7.51 17.70 27.25
N SER A 102 -7.47 16.54 26.58
CA SER A 102 -7.93 16.36 25.20
C SER A 102 -9.46 16.28 25.04
N GLY A 103 -10.24 16.39 26.12
CA GLY A 103 -11.70 16.47 26.06
C GLY A 103 -12.39 15.26 25.41
N GLN A 104 -11.71 14.12 25.27
CA GLN A 104 -12.30 12.93 24.68
C GLN A 104 -13.23 12.26 25.69
N ASP A 105 -14.52 12.60 25.61
CA ASP A 105 -15.59 11.67 25.96
C ASP A 105 -15.33 10.38 25.19
N THR A 106 -14.95 9.33 25.91
CA THR A 106 -14.58 8.01 25.40
C THR A 106 -15.67 7.36 24.53
N VAL A 107 -16.91 7.87 24.61
CA VAL A 107 -18.09 7.37 23.87
C VAL A 107 -18.08 7.80 22.40
N ALA A 108 -17.58 8.99 22.07
CA ALA A 108 -17.54 9.45 20.68
C ALA A 108 -16.53 8.65 19.83
N ASP A 109 -15.40 8.28 20.43
CA ASP A 109 -14.30 7.57 19.77
C ASP A 109 -14.66 6.11 19.43
N VAL A 110 -15.41 5.42 20.31
CA VAL A 110 -15.85 4.03 20.06
C VAL A 110 -16.80 3.95 18.87
N SER A 111 -17.79 4.84 18.78
CA SER A 111 -18.77 4.82 17.68
C SER A 111 -18.14 5.07 16.31
N VAL A 112 -17.13 5.94 16.24
CA VAL A 112 -16.39 6.21 15.01
C VAL A 112 -15.50 5.01 14.65
N MET A 113 -14.82 4.42 15.63
CA MET A 113 -14.03 3.20 15.41
C MET A 113 -14.91 2.00 14.98
N GLU A 114 -16.11 1.85 15.53
CA GLU A 114 -17.05 0.80 15.11
C GLU A 114 -17.50 1.00 13.65
N LEU A 115 -17.79 2.24 13.25
CA LEU A 115 -18.12 2.56 11.85
C LEU A 115 -16.94 2.30 10.90
N GLU A 116 -15.70 2.61 11.32
CA GLU A 116 -14.51 2.31 10.53
C GLU A 116 -14.26 0.81 10.42
N LEU A 117 -14.45 0.05 11.51
CA LEU A 117 -14.34 -1.41 11.52
C LEU A 117 -15.35 -2.05 10.57
N GLU A 118 -16.60 -1.59 10.56
CA GLU A 118 -17.62 -2.12 9.66
C GLU A 118 -17.27 -1.83 8.19
N LYS A 119 -16.83 -0.61 7.88
CA LYS A 119 -16.35 -0.26 6.53
C LYS A 119 -15.16 -1.13 6.09
N LEU A 120 -14.22 -1.40 7.00
CA LEU A 120 -13.08 -2.27 6.71
C LEU A 120 -13.53 -3.72 6.46
N ARG A 121 -14.50 -4.19 7.23
CA ARG A 121 -15.07 -5.54 7.11
C ARG A 121 -15.79 -5.72 5.77
N ASP A 122 -16.54 -4.73 5.33
CA ASP A 122 -17.20 -4.73 4.03
C ASP A 122 -16.18 -4.79 2.88
N LYS A 123 -15.15 -3.92 2.93
CA LYS A 123 -14.06 -3.94 1.94
C LYS A 123 -13.32 -5.28 1.92
N PHE A 124 -13.08 -5.87 3.09
CA PHE A 124 -12.45 -7.18 3.19
C PHE A 124 -13.32 -8.27 2.54
N SER A 125 -14.63 -8.26 2.80
CA SER A 125 -15.58 -9.20 2.19
C SER A 125 -15.62 -9.06 0.67
N GLU A 126 -15.64 -7.83 0.16
CA GLU A 126 -15.61 -7.55 -1.27
C GLU A 126 -14.32 -8.03 -1.92
N MET A 127 -13.18 -7.74 -1.30
CA MET A 127 -11.87 -8.19 -1.79
C MET A 127 -11.75 -9.71 -1.77
N GLN A 128 -12.30 -10.39 -0.76
CA GLN A 128 -12.34 -11.85 -0.70
C GLN A 128 -13.20 -12.45 -1.83
N LYS A 129 -14.33 -11.82 -2.18
CA LYS A 129 -15.15 -12.22 -3.33
C LYS A 129 -14.40 -12.02 -4.65
N HIS A 130 -13.68 -10.92 -4.79
CA HIS A 130 -12.84 -10.66 -5.97
C HIS A 130 -11.74 -11.70 -6.13
N ILE A 131 -11.02 -12.02 -5.06
CA ILE A 131 -9.99 -13.07 -5.08
C ILE A 131 -10.61 -14.38 -5.54
N LYS A 132 -11.75 -14.79 -4.96
CA LYS A 132 -12.41 -16.04 -5.34
C LYS A 132 -12.81 -16.07 -6.83
N LYS A 133 -13.36 -14.97 -7.34
CA LYS A 133 -13.73 -14.85 -8.75
C LYS A 133 -12.51 -15.00 -9.67
N VAL A 134 -11.43 -14.27 -9.38
CA VAL A 134 -10.20 -14.35 -10.17
C VAL A 134 -9.60 -15.75 -10.11
N THR A 135 -9.58 -16.40 -8.94
CA THR A 135 -9.09 -17.78 -8.83
C THR A 135 -9.90 -18.77 -9.66
N ASP A 136 -11.23 -18.61 -9.70
CA ASP A 136 -12.10 -19.47 -10.51
C ASP A 136 -11.86 -19.24 -12.02
N GLU A 137 -11.67 -17.99 -12.43
CA GLU A 137 -11.33 -17.61 -13.80
C GLU A 137 -9.96 -18.16 -14.23
N THR A 138 -8.93 -18.04 -13.39
CA THR A 138 -7.60 -18.62 -13.64
C THR A 138 -7.67 -20.14 -13.74
N ALA A 139 -8.41 -20.81 -12.86
CA ALA A 139 -8.58 -22.27 -12.91
C ALA A 139 -9.33 -22.73 -14.16
N LYS A 140 -10.22 -21.89 -14.72
CA LYS A 140 -10.89 -22.16 -16.00
C LYS A 140 -9.93 -21.98 -17.17
N ALA A 141 -9.18 -20.87 -17.20
CA ALA A 141 -8.19 -20.59 -18.24
C ALA A 141 -7.10 -21.67 -18.31
N GLN A 142 -6.60 -22.15 -17.16
CA GLN A 142 -5.63 -23.25 -17.12
C GLN A 142 -6.18 -24.55 -17.71
N ARG A 143 -7.46 -24.86 -17.46
CA ARG A 143 -8.11 -26.04 -18.04
C ARG A 143 -8.29 -25.91 -19.56
N GLU A 144 -8.62 -24.72 -20.04
CA GLU A 144 -8.74 -24.44 -21.47
C GLU A 144 -7.38 -24.52 -22.17
N LEU A 145 -6.32 -23.96 -21.56
CA LEU A 145 -4.96 -24.10 -22.05
C LEU A 145 -4.51 -25.56 -22.12
N GLY A 146 -4.80 -26.36 -21.09
CA GLY A 146 -4.48 -27.79 -21.08
C GLY A 146 -5.16 -28.55 -22.23
N LYS A 147 -6.43 -28.24 -22.53
CA LYS A 147 -7.14 -28.82 -23.68
C LYS A 147 -6.54 -28.37 -25.02
N ALA A 148 -6.18 -27.10 -25.14
CA ALA A 148 -5.56 -26.57 -26.36
C ALA A 148 -4.21 -27.26 -26.64
N LEU A 149 -3.37 -27.44 -25.61
CA LEU A 149 -2.09 -28.16 -25.74
C LEU A 149 -2.27 -29.62 -26.13
N GLN A 150 -3.29 -30.29 -25.57
CA GLN A 150 -3.60 -31.67 -25.95
C GLN A 150 -4.03 -31.76 -27.43
N ASN A 151 -4.90 -30.84 -27.87
CA ASN A 151 -5.33 -30.77 -29.27
C ASN A 151 -4.17 -30.47 -30.22
N TYR A 152 -3.28 -29.56 -29.83
CA TYR A 152 -2.07 -29.23 -30.57
C TYR A 152 -1.20 -30.48 -30.77
N SER A 153 -0.93 -31.23 -29.70
CA SER A 153 -0.14 -32.48 -29.77
C SER A 153 -0.79 -33.54 -30.67
N THR A 154 -2.13 -33.67 -30.64
CA THR A 154 -2.82 -34.60 -31.55
C THR A 154 -2.70 -34.17 -33.01
N LEU A 155 -2.85 -32.88 -33.30
CA LEU A 155 -2.74 -32.34 -34.66
C LEU A 155 -1.32 -32.50 -35.20
N GLU A 156 -0.30 -32.23 -34.38
CA GLU A 156 1.10 -32.43 -34.75
C GLU A 156 1.38 -33.89 -35.14
N THR A 157 0.86 -34.84 -34.35
CA THR A 157 0.99 -36.28 -34.62
C THR A 157 0.30 -36.68 -35.93
N ASP A 158 -0.90 -36.17 -36.18
CA ASP A 158 -1.65 -36.45 -37.41
C ASP A 158 -0.97 -35.86 -38.64
N LEU A 159 -0.40 -34.66 -38.52
CA LEU A 159 0.34 -33.98 -39.58
C LEU A 159 1.59 -34.77 -39.97
N ASP A 160 2.37 -35.22 -38.98
CA ASP A 160 3.55 -36.07 -39.22
C ASP A 160 3.20 -37.41 -39.87
N ARG A 161 2.06 -38.00 -39.46
CA ARG A 161 1.51 -39.21 -40.08
C ARG A 161 1.17 -38.98 -41.55
N LEU A 162 0.42 -37.92 -41.86
CA LEU A 162 0.02 -37.60 -43.23
C LEU A 162 1.23 -37.29 -44.12
N ARG A 163 2.20 -36.50 -43.63
CA ARG A 163 3.47 -36.24 -44.35
C ARG A 163 4.22 -37.54 -44.65
N SER A 164 4.20 -38.49 -43.73
CA SER A 164 4.84 -39.79 -43.93
C SER A 164 4.11 -40.66 -44.96
N GLN A 165 2.77 -40.64 -44.96
CA GLN A 165 1.95 -41.30 -45.97
C GLN A 165 2.17 -40.69 -47.37
N TYR A 166 2.17 -39.36 -47.47
CA TYR A 166 2.46 -38.61 -48.69
C TYR A 166 3.80 -39.05 -49.30
N ARG A 167 4.90 -38.99 -48.52
CA ARG A 167 6.24 -39.41 -48.96
C ARG A 167 6.31 -40.90 -49.36
N SER A 168 5.46 -41.75 -48.79
CA SER A 168 5.40 -43.15 -49.17
C SER A 168 4.66 -43.38 -50.49
N LEU A 169 3.58 -42.64 -50.73
CA LEU A 169 2.80 -42.74 -51.96
C LEU A 169 3.53 -42.08 -53.14
N GLU A 170 4.18 -40.95 -52.92
CA GLU A 170 5.00 -40.25 -53.91
C GLU A 170 6.10 -41.18 -54.47
N ARG A 171 6.87 -41.83 -53.58
CA ARG A 171 7.89 -42.82 -53.98
C ARG A 171 7.32 -44.02 -54.75
N ARG A 172 6.09 -44.44 -54.43
CA ARG A 172 5.44 -45.57 -55.10
C ARG A 172 4.86 -45.16 -56.46
N LEU A 173 4.41 -43.92 -56.60
CA LEU A 173 3.99 -43.32 -57.86
C LEU A 173 5.20 -43.21 -58.81
N GLU A 174 6.33 -42.69 -58.34
CA GLU A 174 7.59 -42.61 -59.11
C GLU A 174 8.00 -43.99 -59.65
N GLN A 175 7.87 -45.05 -58.85
CA GLN A 175 8.16 -46.43 -59.28
C GLN A 175 7.19 -46.92 -60.37
N LEU A 176 5.89 -46.69 -60.21
CA LEU A 176 4.88 -47.13 -61.18
C LEU A 176 4.93 -46.36 -62.49
N GLU A 177 5.32 -45.08 -62.45
CA GLU A 177 5.57 -44.27 -63.65
C GLU A 177 6.79 -44.77 -64.45
N MET A 178 7.78 -45.37 -63.78
CA MET A 178 8.90 -46.05 -64.46
C MET A 178 8.48 -47.39 -65.09
N ASP A 179 7.50 -48.08 -64.51
CA ASP A 179 7.02 -49.40 -64.96
C ASP A 179 5.87 -49.32 -66.00
N ASP A 180 5.49 -48.11 -66.46
CA ASP A 180 4.48 -47.80 -67.49
C ASP A 180 3.04 -48.32 -67.19
N ASP A 181 2.73 -48.56 -65.90
CA ASP A 181 1.43 -49.09 -65.45
C ASP A 181 0.38 -47.97 -65.24
N THR A 182 -0.03 -47.37 -66.37
CA THR A 182 -0.87 -46.16 -66.44
C THR A 182 -2.25 -46.28 -65.79
N SER A 183 -2.76 -47.48 -65.53
CA SER A 183 -4.09 -47.68 -64.92
C SER A 183 -4.12 -47.38 -63.40
N VAL A 184 -2.97 -47.53 -62.72
CA VAL A 184 -2.86 -47.37 -61.25
C VAL A 184 -2.40 -45.94 -60.89
N VAL A 185 -1.58 -45.32 -61.75
CA VAL A 185 -1.02 -43.97 -61.57
C VAL A 185 -2.12 -42.92 -61.37
N GLY A 186 -3.20 -42.97 -62.15
CA GLY A 186 -4.30 -42.00 -62.05
C GLY A 186 -5.04 -42.00 -60.71
N ASN A 187 -5.20 -43.17 -60.07
CA ASN A 187 -5.85 -43.29 -58.77
C ASN A 187 -4.91 -42.83 -57.63
N MET A 188 -3.61 -43.11 -57.73
CA MET A 188 -2.62 -42.64 -56.76
C MET A 188 -2.41 -41.13 -56.80
N ARG A 189 -2.46 -40.52 -58.00
CA ARG A 189 -2.37 -39.06 -58.16
C ARG A 189 -3.51 -38.35 -57.44
N ARG A 190 -4.75 -38.84 -57.58
CA ARG A 190 -5.91 -38.32 -56.81
C ARG A 190 -5.72 -38.48 -55.30
N SER A 191 -5.17 -39.61 -54.87
CA SER A 191 -4.93 -39.86 -53.44
C SER A 191 -3.82 -38.96 -52.86
N LEU A 192 -2.81 -38.58 -53.66
CA LEU A 192 -1.83 -37.56 -53.29
C LEU A 192 -2.46 -36.17 -53.20
N ASP A 193 -3.29 -35.79 -54.18
CA ASP A 193 -4.00 -34.51 -54.17
C ASP A 193 -4.91 -34.38 -52.94
N GLU A 194 -5.59 -35.46 -52.54
CA GLU A 194 -6.40 -35.52 -51.31
C GLU A 194 -5.54 -35.35 -50.05
N LEU A 195 -4.37 -35.98 -49.98
CA LEU A 195 -3.45 -35.81 -48.85
C LEU A 195 -2.88 -34.39 -48.77
N ILE A 196 -2.54 -33.78 -49.91
CA ILE A 196 -2.09 -32.38 -49.97
C ILE A 196 -3.17 -31.45 -49.42
N ALA A 197 -4.44 -31.67 -49.82
CA ALA A 197 -5.56 -30.88 -49.33
C ALA A 197 -5.75 -31.04 -47.80
N GLN A 198 -5.59 -32.26 -47.27
CA GLN A 198 -5.69 -32.52 -45.83
C GLN A 198 -4.53 -31.89 -45.04
N ILE A 199 -3.30 -31.97 -45.55
CA ILE A 199 -2.12 -31.31 -44.93
C ILE A 199 -2.35 -29.79 -44.88
N ALA A 200 -2.80 -29.18 -45.97
CA ALA A 200 -3.05 -27.75 -46.04
C ALA A 200 -4.16 -27.30 -45.06
N ASP A 201 -5.21 -28.10 -44.87
CA ASP A 201 -6.25 -27.81 -43.89
C ASP A 201 -5.73 -27.90 -42.44
N LEU A 202 -4.93 -28.93 -42.13
CA LEU A 202 -4.33 -29.10 -40.80
C LEU A 202 -3.32 -27.99 -40.48
N GLU A 203 -2.49 -27.57 -41.43
CA GLU A 203 -1.56 -26.44 -41.27
C GLU A 203 -2.31 -25.14 -40.95
N LYS A 204 -3.45 -24.90 -41.60
CA LYS A 204 -4.31 -23.76 -41.32
C LYS A 204 -4.98 -23.84 -39.95
N GLN A 205 -5.33 -25.04 -39.48
CA GLN A 205 -5.83 -25.24 -38.12
C GLN A 205 -4.74 -24.97 -37.06
N PHE A 206 -3.49 -25.33 -37.38
CA PHE A 206 -2.32 -25.10 -36.53
C PHE A 206 -2.02 -23.60 -36.36
N GLU A 207 -2.04 -22.84 -37.45
CA GLU A 207 -1.81 -21.39 -37.45
C GLU A 207 -2.83 -20.65 -36.56
N LYS A 208 -4.10 -21.06 -36.58
CA LYS A 208 -5.15 -20.52 -35.71
C LYS A 208 -4.95 -20.85 -34.23
N LEU A 209 -4.34 -21.99 -33.90
CA LEU A 209 -4.06 -22.38 -32.52
C LEU A 209 -2.87 -21.61 -31.96
N ASP A 210 -1.87 -21.31 -32.79
CA ASP A 210 -0.68 -20.55 -32.41
C ASP A 210 -1.02 -19.09 -32.06
N GLU A 211 -1.93 -18.46 -32.81
CA GLU A 211 -2.48 -17.14 -32.48
C GLU A 211 -3.18 -17.10 -31.10
N VAL A 212 -3.88 -18.18 -30.72
CA VAL A 212 -4.55 -18.31 -29.41
C VAL A 212 -3.54 -18.57 -28.28
N GLY A 213 -2.49 -19.36 -28.55
CA GLY A 213 -1.41 -19.65 -27.59
C GLY A 213 -0.60 -18.41 -27.20
N VAL A 214 -0.26 -17.56 -28.17
CA VAL A 214 0.44 -16.28 -27.93
C VAL A 214 -0.40 -15.34 -27.07
N PHE A 215 -1.71 -15.29 -27.30
CA PHE A 215 -2.62 -14.42 -26.55
C PHE A 215 -2.74 -14.81 -25.07
N ILE A 216 -2.72 -16.11 -24.77
CA ILE A 216 -2.80 -16.63 -23.39
C ILE A 216 -1.47 -16.41 -22.64
N PHE A 217 -0.33 -16.57 -23.31
CA PHE A 217 0.99 -16.41 -22.69
C PHE A 217 1.28 -14.95 -22.29
N VAL A 218 0.87 -13.99 -23.13
CA VAL A 218 1.01 -12.55 -22.83
C VAL A 218 0.14 -12.12 -21.66
N PHE A 219 -1.08 -12.66 -21.53
CA PHE A 219 -2.00 -12.33 -20.43
C PHE A 219 -1.52 -12.86 -19.07
N SER A 220 -0.79 -13.99 -19.04
CA SER A 220 -0.26 -14.57 -17.79
C SER A 220 0.92 -13.79 -17.19
N TYR A 221 1.56 -12.89 -17.95
CA TYR A 221 2.69 -12.08 -17.49
C TYR A 221 2.31 -10.62 -17.16
N LEU A 222 1.07 -10.20 -17.45
CA LEU A 222 0.58 -8.83 -17.26
C LEU A 222 -0.39 -8.66 -16.07
N LEU A 223 -0.68 -9.72 -15.33
CA LEU A 223 -1.48 -9.76 -14.10
C LEU A 223 -0.61 -10.16 -12.91
#